data_AF-A0A6G0XR82-F1
#
_entry.id   AF-A0A6G0XR82-F1
#
_cell.length_a   1.000
_cell.length_b   1.000
_cell.length_c   1.000
_cell.angle_alpha   90.00
_cell.angle_beta   90.00
_cell.angle_gamma   90.00
#
_symmetry.space_group_name_H-M   'P 1'
#
loop_
_entity.id
_entity.type
_entity.pdbx_description
1 polymer ?
#
loop_
_entity_poly.entity_id
_entity_poly.type
_entity_poly.pdbx_seq_one_letter_code
_entity_poly.pdbx_strand_id
1 'polypeptide(L)'
;MSFWNSPLITSVAFHPRPHAMNSALVPNAIDGTFTSSTISLGYRFYRPSSQPDSYESVILLFHGNAEIAPDYDSASKELSAMKSPAALLVVDYRGYGWSSGEPSLTSLLSDAELVASQLGSVPKLNPSVPVVLFGRSLGSQCAIHLANKFPDRFSGLVLESSFHAILQLPSVKTLAMMLPGGAGMLNMLPEIFHSLDKIKHLQSMPVMVIHGTDDEIAPLEQAKELFQACSSTNKKFQQLPNAGHNDLVHRHRTTYYAALEILLKDAITFASASSVVQECNALLLSKQYDAVVVKGVDLLQSDRLSEASQCLLLEYVAKASWHKDDMNAVVKYSTRLLNRQPNHINGLCLRAKAYDKLQDFESFYEDVLALSDHLGGPAGATKESTAMALLAIHCWTV
;
A
#
# COMPACT_ATOMS: atom_id res chain seq x y z
N MET A 1 -27.81 -16.00 0.91
CA MET A 1 -27.08 -14.86 1.51
C MET A 1 -25.90 -15.39 2.30
N SER A 2 -24.75 -14.73 2.24
CA SER A 2 -23.60 -15.06 3.10
C SER A 2 -23.99 -14.90 4.58
N PHE A 3 -23.49 -15.77 5.46
CA PHE A 3 -23.66 -15.65 6.91
C PHE A 3 -23.30 -14.24 7.40
N TRP A 4 -22.22 -13.68 6.85
CA TRP A 4 -21.68 -12.35 7.11
C TRP A 4 -22.60 -11.17 6.77
N ASN A 5 -23.68 -11.42 6.03
CA ASN A 5 -24.69 -10.42 5.68
C ASN A 5 -26.01 -10.64 6.43
N SER A 6 -26.03 -11.50 7.44
CA SER A 6 -27.22 -11.68 8.27
C SER A 6 -27.49 -10.39 9.05
N PRO A 7 -28.77 -9.99 9.22
CA PRO A 7 -29.14 -8.78 9.96
C PRO A 7 -28.55 -8.75 11.38
N LEU A 8 -28.43 -9.90 12.03
CA LEU A 8 -27.83 -10.03 13.35
C LEU A 8 -26.37 -9.58 13.36
N ILE A 9 -25.53 -10.07 12.43
CA ILE A 9 -24.12 -9.69 12.35
C ILE A 9 -23.99 -8.23 11.96
N THR A 10 -24.78 -7.79 10.97
CA THR A 10 -24.75 -6.40 10.51
C THR A 10 -25.11 -5.43 11.63
N SER A 11 -26.14 -5.74 12.44
CA SER A 11 -26.57 -4.89 13.57
C SER A 11 -25.56 -4.76 14.71
N VAL A 12 -24.59 -5.68 14.78
CA VAL A 12 -23.53 -5.71 15.81
C VAL A 12 -22.24 -5.13 15.25
N ALA A 13 -21.94 -5.41 13.98
CA ALA A 13 -20.74 -4.93 13.30
C ALA A 13 -20.84 -3.46 12.90
N PHE A 14 -22.06 -2.93 12.70
CA PHE A 14 -22.29 -1.58 12.22
C PHE A 14 -23.31 -0.84 13.08
N HIS A 15 -22.97 0.38 13.46
CA HIS A 15 -23.86 1.37 14.06
C HIS A 15 -23.85 2.63 13.20
N PRO A 16 -24.57 2.63 12.06
CA PRO A 16 -24.57 3.75 11.13
C PRO A 16 -25.12 5.02 11.79
N ARG A 17 -24.46 6.14 11.50
CA ARG A 17 -24.91 7.47 11.93
C ARG A 17 -25.23 8.29 10.70
N PRO A 18 -26.51 8.54 10.38
CA PRO A 18 -26.87 9.38 9.25
C PRO A 18 -26.52 10.84 9.53
N HIS A 19 -26.06 11.55 8.49
CA HIS A 19 -25.73 12.98 8.54
C HIS A 19 -25.94 13.61 7.16
N ALA A 20 -26.44 14.84 7.13
CA ALA A 20 -26.72 15.51 5.85
C ALA A 20 -25.42 16.00 5.18
N MET A 21 -25.31 15.78 3.87
CA MET A 21 -24.23 16.36 3.06
C MET A 21 -24.18 17.89 3.22
N ASN A 22 -22.98 18.45 3.24
CA ASN A 22 -22.69 19.88 3.39
C ASN A 22 -23.10 20.50 4.73
N SER A 23 -23.44 19.70 5.74
CA SER A 23 -23.74 20.22 7.07
C SER A 23 -22.51 20.20 7.99
N ALA A 24 -22.36 21.26 8.78
CA ALA A 24 -21.18 21.51 9.62
C ALA A 24 -19.86 21.47 8.82
N LEU A 25 -19.81 22.10 7.65
CA LEU A 25 -18.56 22.23 6.88
C LEU A 25 -17.61 23.22 7.56
N VAL A 26 -16.41 22.76 7.83
CA VAL A 26 -15.29 23.64 8.21
C VAL A 26 -14.70 24.33 6.97
N PRO A 27 -13.96 25.44 7.12
CA PRO A 27 -13.36 26.14 5.99
C PRO A 27 -12.57 25.21 5.06
N ASN A 28 -12.75 25.38 3.76
CA ASN A 28 -12.13 24.61 2.67
C ASN A 28 -12.49 23.12 2.59
N ALA A 29 -13.30 22.58 3.51
CA ALA A 29 -13.81 21.23 3.40
C ALA A 29 -14.78 21.10 2.22
N ILE A 30 -14.73 19.95 1.55
CA ILE A 30 -15.59 19.62 0.41
C ILE A 30 -16.25 18.28 0.69
N ASP A 31 -17.58 18.26 0.72
CA ASP A 31 -18.33 17.01 0.71
C ASP A 31 -18.55 16.55 -0.73
N GLY A 32 -18.46 15.25 -0.95
CA GLY A 32 -18.78 14.64 -2.22
C GLY A 32 -19.25 13.20 -2.06
N THR A 33 -19.32 12.50 -3.19
CA THR A 33 -19.80 11.12 -3.21
C THR A 33 -19.07 10.33 -4.28
N PHE A 34 -18.61 9.13 -3.93
CA PHE A 34 -18.20 8.10 -4.89
C PHE A 34 -19.43 7.30 -5.31
N THR A 35 -19.62 7.06 -6.60
CA THR A 35 -20.88 6.49 -7.11
C THR A 35 -20.64 5.29 -8.01
N SER A 36 -21.43 4.23 -7.81
CA SER A 36 -21.60 3.13 -8.77
C SER A 36 -23.05 3.12 -9.29
N SER A 37 -23.41 2.10 -10.07
CA SER A 37 -24.80 1.92 -10.52
C SER A 37 -25.78 1.57 -9.39
N THR A 38 -25.29 1.14 -8.23
CA THR A 38 -26.14 0.59 -7.15
C THR A 38 -25.96 1.27 -5.80
N ILE A 39 -24.85 1.98 -5.58
CA ILE A 39 -24.55 2.64 -4.31
C ILE A 39 -23.82 3.96 -4.49
N SER A 40 -23.88 4.78 -3.45
CA SER A 40 -23.16 6.04 -3.33
C SER A 40 -22.50 6.12 -1.94
N LEU A 41 -21.20 6.40 -1.89
CA LEU A 41 -20.41 6.52 -0.65
C LEU A 41 -20.01 7.98 -0.43
N GLY A 42 -20.47 8.58 0.65
CA GLY A 42 -20.12 9.94 1.04
C GLY A 42 -18.64 10.06 1.41
N TYR A 43 -18.07 11.24 1.19
CA TYR A 43 -16.77 11.59 1.70
C TYR A 43 -16.68 13.06 2.06
N ARG A 44 -15.85 13.38 3.05
CA ARG A 44 -15.42 14.76 3.31
C ARG A 44 -13.94 14.91 3.06
N PHE A 45 -13.59 15.85 2.18
CA PHE A 45 -12.21 16.23 1.91
C PHE A 45 -11.85 17.52 2.65
N TYR A 46 -11.06 17.38 3.71
CA TYR A 46 -10.49 18.46 4.50
C TYR A 46 -9.18 18.94 3.89
N ARG A 47 -9.19 20.19 3.45
CA ARG A 47 -7.98 20.90 3.00
C ARG A 47 -7.52 21.89 4.07
N PRO A 48 -6.22 22.24 4.12
CA PRO A 48 -5.73 23.24 5.07
C PRO A 48 -6.53 24.55 5.01
N SER A 49 -6.80 25.14 6.17
CA SER A 49 -7.71 26.30 6.28
C SER A 49 -7.11 27.60 5.73
N SER A 50 -5.80 27.81 5.89
CA SER A 50 -5.10 29.03 5.46
C SER A 50 -4.65 28.97 4.00
N GLN A 51 -4.08 27.85 3.59
CA GLN A 51 -3.55 27.61 2.25
C GLN A 51 -4.04 26.26 1.73
N PRO A 52 -5.23 26.19 1.12
CA PRO A 52 -5.92 24.92 0.85
C PRO A 52 -5.20 23.96 -0.09
N ASP A 53 -4.22 24.45 -0.84
CA ASP A 53 -3.40 23.64 -1.75
C ASP A 53 -1.97 23.41 -1.21
N SER A 54 -1.67 23.89 0.00
CA SER A 54 -0.37 23.72 0.67
C SER A 54 -0.38 22.51 1.59
N TYR A 55 -0.41 21.33 0.99
CA TYR A 55 -0.21 20.05 1.66
C TYR A 55 0.74 19.18 0.85
N GLU A 56 1.53 18.35 1.54
CA GLU A 56 2.55 17.49 0.93
C GLU A 56 2.06 16.05 0.76
N SER A 57 0.90 15.72 1.33
CA SER A 57 0.27 14.40 1.23
C SER A 57 -1.24 14.46 1.48
N VAL A 58 -1.97 13.43 1.03
CA VAL A 58 -3.38 13.22 1.37
C VAL A 58 -3.50 11.95 2.19
N ILE A 59 -4.13 12.03 3.35
CA ILE A 59 -4.53 10.85 4.12
C ILE A 59 -5.93 10.42 3.64
N LEU A 60 -6.06 9.23 3.06
CA LEU A 60 -7.34 8.58 2.77
C LEU A 60 -7.74 7.71 3.96
N LEU A 61 -8.72 8.19 4.74
CA LEU A 61 -9.15 7.60 5.99
C LEU A 61 -10.45 6.80 5.84
N PHE A 62 -10.37 5.53 6.25
CA PHE A 62 -11.51 4.66 6.53
C PHE A 62 -11.72 4.62 8.05
N HIS A 63 -12.85 5.14 8.51
CA HIS A 63 -13.11 5.37 9.93
C HIS A 63 -13.53 4.08 10.66
N GLY A 64 -13.56 4.11 11.99
CA GLY A 64 -14.06 3.02 12.82
C GLY A 64 -15.58 2.90 12.80
N ASN A 65 -16.10 1.84 13.41
CA ASN A 65 -17.56 1.72 13.59
C ASN A 65 -18.10 2.89 14.44
N ALA A 66 -19.34 3.31 14.19
CA ALA A 66 -20.05 4.42 14.84
C ALA A 66 -19.45 5.82 14.66
N GLU A 67 -18.51 6.00 13.74
CA GLU A 67 -17.94 7.30 13.36
C GLU A 67 -18.51 7.77 12.03
N ILE A 68 -18.38 9.07 11.75
CA ILE A 68 -18.71 9.68 10.46
C ILE A 68 -17.65 10.71 10.07
N ALA A 69 -17.58 11.05 8.79
CA ALA A 69 -16.60 11.99 8.26
C ALA A 69 -16.46 13.31 9.08
N PRO A 70 -17.55 13.99 9.51
CA PRO A 70 -17.47 15.19 10.36
C PRO A 70 -16.75 15.02 11.71
N ASP A 71 -16.66 13.80 12.26
CA ASP A 71 -16.01 13.59 13.57
C ASP A 71 -14.49 13.90 13.50
N TYR A 72 -13.92 13.99 12.30
CA TYR A 72 -12.49 14.22 12.06
C TYR A 72 -12.10 15.70 11.88
N ASP A 73 -13.01 16.64 12.11
CA ASP A 73 -12.74 18.08 12.01
C ASP A 73 -11.51 18.50 12.84
N SER A 74 -11.38 18.02 14.08
CA SER A 74 -10.24 18.35 14.94
C SER A 74 -8.94 17.73 14.42
N ALA A 75 -8.99 16.47 13.98
CA ALA A 75 -7.83 15.78 13.44
C ALA A 75 -7.30 16.47 12.18
N SER A 76 -8.19 16.96 11.30
CA SER A 76 -7.79 17.68 10.09
C SER A 76 -6.97 18.94 10.39
N LYS A 77 -7.30 19.66 11.47
CA LYS A 77 -6.56 20.87 11.90
C LYS A 77 -5.14 20.51 12.33
N GLU A 78 -5.01 19.47 13.16
CA GLU A 78 -3.71 18.96 13.62
C GLU A 78 -2.84 18.56 12.43
N LEU A 79 -3.41 17.76 11.51
CA LEU A 79 -2.71 17.27 10.33
C LEU A 79 -2.23 18.39 9.41
N SER A 80 -3.06 19.42 9.22
CA SER A 80 -2.71 20.59 8.40
C SER A 80 -1.65 21.49 9.04
N ALA A 81 -1.47 21.42 10.36
CA ALA A 81 -0.54 22.24 11.12
C ALA A 81 0.82 21.57 11.39
N MET A 82 1.01 20.33 10.93
CA MET A 82 2.27 19.62 11.13
C MET A 82 3.38 20.16 10.23
N LYS A 83 4.62 19.70 10.45
CA LYS A 83 5.76 20.12 9.63
C LYS A 83 5.69 19.55 8.21
N SER A 84 5.03 18.40 8.05
CA SER A 84 4.69 17.82 6.75
C SER A 84 3.15 17.88 6.62
N PRO A 85 2.56 19.02 6.22
CA PRO A 85 1.12 19.21 6.25
C PRO A 85 0.40 18.17 5.39
N ALA A 86 -0.67 17.58 5.93
CA ALA A 86 -1.51 16.64 5.19
C ALA A 86 -2.94 17.15 5.07
N ALA A 87 -3.53 16.95 3.89
CA ALA A 87 -4.98 17.00 3.73
C ALA A 87 -5.60 15.67 4.16
N LEU A 88 -6.86 15.67 4.58
CA LEU A 88 -7.55 14.49 5.08
C LEU A 88 -8.81 14.22 4.26
N LEU A 89 -8.95 13.04 3.69
CA LEU A 89 -10.13 12.58 2.97
C LEU A 89 -10.76 11.44 3.74
N VAL A 90 -11.92 11.67 4.36
CA VAL A 90 -12.62 10.65 5.16
C VAL A 90 -13.79 10.09 4.36
N VAL A 91 -13.92 8.77 4.32
CA VAL A 91 -14.97 8.07 3.57
C VAL A 91 -15.98 7.44 4.53
N ASP A 92 -17.26 7.72 4.30
CA ASP A 92 -18.37 7.09 5.01
C ASP A 92 -18.77 5.77 4.35
N TYR A 93 -18.99 4.72 5.16
CA TYR A 93 -19.52 3.45 4.66
C TYR A 93 -20.99 3.58 4.23
N ARG A 94 -21.53 2.56 3.54
CA ARG A 94 -22.97 2.47 3.24
C ARG A 94 -23.81 2.67 4.51
N GLY A 95 -24.83 3.51 4.44
CA GLY A 95 -25.70 3.85 5.57
C GLY A 95 -25.11 4.85 6.58
N TYR A 96 -23.83 5.21 6.47
CA TYR A 96 -23.18 6.24 7.29
C TYR A 96 -23.21 7.58 6.56
N GLY A 97 -23.28 8.67 7.32
CA GLY A 97 -23.31 10.02 6.76
C GLY A 97 -24.45 10.16 5.76
N TRP A 98 -24.11 10.53 4.53
CA TRP A 98 -25.03 10.61 3.38
C TRP A 98 -24.81 9.50 2.35
N SER A 99 -24.12 8.42 2.72
CA SER A 99 -23.98 7.23 1.89
C SER A 99 -25.31 6.48 1.77
N SER A 100 -25.58 5.92 0.59
CA SER A 100 -26.77 5.10 0.35
C SER A 100 -26.57 3.64 0.79
N GLY A 101 -27.66 2.88 0.83
CA GLY A 101 -27.63 1.43 1.03
C GLY A 101 -27.33 1.02 2.47
N GLU A 102 -27.20 -0.29 2.68
CA GLU A 102 -26.95 -0.88 3.99
C GLU A 102 -25.49 -1.37 4.10
N PRO A 103 -24.82 -1.19 5.24
CA PRO A 103 -23.47 -1.69 5.45
C PRO A 103 -23.46 -3.22 5.50
N SER A 104 -22.36 -3.81 5.04
CA SER A 104 -22.12 -5.24 5.21
C SER A 104 -20.63 -5.54 5.21
N LEU A 105 -20.22 -6.58 5.95
CA LEU A 105 -18.81 -6.98 6.00
C LEU A 105 -18.31 -7.47 4.63
N THR A 106 -19.18 -8.07 3.82
CA THR A 106 -18.82 -8.56 2.49
C THR A 106 -18.69 -7.45 1.44
N SER A 107 -19.31 -6.29 1.63
CA SER A 107 -19.18 -5.14 0.71
C SER A 107 -18.05 -4.21 1.08
N LEU A 108 -17.54 -4.26 2.32
CA LEU A 108 -16.56 -3.30 2.83
C LEU A 108 -15.33 -3.17 1.91
N LEU A 109 -14.79 -4.30 1.44
CA LEU A 109 -13.60 -4.31 0.60
C LEU A 109 -13.89 -3.79 -0.83
N SER A 110 -15.02 -4.20 -1.43
CA SER A 110 -15.39 -3.73 -2.76
C SER A 110 -15.79 -2.24 -2.78
N ASP A 111 -16.33 -1.74 -1.68
CA ASP A 111 -16.58 -0.32 -1.46
C ASP A 111 -15.25 0.47 -1.39
N ALA A 112 -14.24 -0.07 -0.70
CA ALA A 112 -12.90 0.53 -0.69
C ALA A 112 -12.27 0.54 -2.10
N GLU A 113 -12.47 -0.52 -2.89
CA GLU A 113 -12.01 -0.56 -4.28
C GLU A 113 -12.68 0.51 -5.16
N LEU A 114 -13.98 0.76 -4.97
CA LEU A 114 -14.70 1.83 -5.65
C LEU A 114 -14.06 3.19 -5.34
N VAL A 115 -13.79 3.47 -4.06
CA VAL A 115 -13.10 4.69 -3.62
C VAL A 115 -11.74 4.83 -4.31
N ALA A 116 -10.92 3.77 -4.29
CA ALA A 116 -9.60 3.80 -4.92
C ALA A 116 -9.66 4.02 -6.45
N SER A 117 -10.71 3.52 -7.10
CA SER A 117 -10.92 3.71 -8.55
C SER A 117 -11.33 5.14 -8.92
N GLN A 118 -12.03 5.83 -8.01
CA GLN A 118 -12.58 7.18 -8.23
C GLN A 118 -11.82 8.28 -7.47
N LEU A 119 -10.69 7.96 -6.83
CA LEU A 119 -9.92 8.94 -6.07
C LEU A 119 -9.51 10.16 -6.90
N GLY A 120 -9.18 9.96 -8.18
CA GLY A 120 -8.84 11.03 -9.13
C GLY A 120 -10.01 11.93 -9.52
N SER A 121 -11.26 11.57 -9.21
CA SER A 121 -12.43 12.43 -9.44
C SER A 121 -12.78 13.31 -8.25
N VAL A 122 -12.05 13.21 -7.12
CA VAL A 122 -12.26 14.09 -5.96
C VAL A 122 -11.88 15.53 -6.33
N PRO A 123 -12.81 16.50 -6.25
CA PRO A 123 -12.50 17.89 -6.58
C PRO A 123 -11.38 18.45 -5.71
N LYS A 124 -10.43 19.16 -6.35
CA LYS A 124 -9.29 19.82 -5.69
C LYS A 124 -8.28 18.88 -5.02
N LEU A 125 -8.40 17.56 -5.21
CA LEU A 125 -7.34 16.63 -4.82
C LEU A 125 -6.14 16.84 -5.75
N ASN A 126 -4.97 17.10 -5.18
CA ASN A 126 -3.73 17.28 -5.91
C ASN A 126 -3.16 15.89 -6.28
N PRO A 127 -3.10 15.51 -7.57
CA PRO A 127 -2.61 14.19 -7.97
C PRO A 127 -1.08 14.06 -7.85
N SER A 128 -0.35 15.15 -7.62
CA SER A 128 1.11 15.15 -7.53
C SER A 128 1.64 14.84 -6.14
N VAL A 129 0.77 14.78 -5.11
CA VAL A 129 1.18 14.42 -3.76
C VAL A 129 0.84 12.95 -3.47
N PRO A 130 1.64 12.27 -2.64
CA PRO A 130 1.33 10.91 -2.21
C PRO A 130 0.01 10.80 -1.45
N VAL A 131 -0.63 9.65 -1.63
CA VAL A 131 -1.80 9.24 -0.85
C VAL A 131 -1.37 8.20 0.18
N VAL A 132 -1.67 8.46 1.44
CA VAL A 132 -1.42 7.57 2.58
C VAL A 132 -2.74 6.96 3.03
N LEU A 133 -2.80 5.63 3.09
CA LEU A 133 -3.96 4.93 3.59
C LEU A 133 -4.00 5.00 5.11
N PHE A 134 -5.17 5.29 5.68
CA PHE A 134 -5.40 5.27 7.11
C PHE A 134 -6.63 4.43 7.39
N GLY A 135 -6.47 3.37 8.17
CA GLY A 135 -7.58 2.57 8.66
C GLY A 135 -7.66 2.63 10.17
N ARG A 136 -8.82 3.04 10.69
CA ARG A 136 -9.12 2.98 12.12
C ARG A 136 -10.03 1.81 12.42
N SER A 137 -9.66 0.94 13.35
CA SER A 137 -10.50 -0.18 13.79
C SER A 137 -11.00 -1.00 12.59
N LEU A 138 -12.30 -1.02 12.31
CA LEU A 138 -12.89 -1.66 11.12
C LEU A 138 -12.30 -1.15 9.79
N GLY A 139 -11.98 0.13 9.68
CA GLY A 139 -11.38 0.72 8.48
C GLY A 139 -9.99 0.18 8.15
N SER A 140 -9.30 -0.43 9.13
CA SER A 140 -8.03 -1.13 8.91
C SER A 140 -8.15 -2.21 7.83
N GLN A 141 -9.30 -2.87 7.74
CA GLN A 141 -9.52 -3.92 6.74
C GLN A 141 -9.53 -3.36 5.32
N CYS A 142 -10.14 -2.17 5.13
CA CYS A 142 -10.13 -1.45 3.86
C CYS A 142 -8.72 -1.00 3.49
N ALA A 143 -8.02 -0.37 4.44
CA ALA A 143 -6.68 0.15 4.23
C ALA A 143 -5.66 -0.96 3.87
N ILE A 144 -5.64 -2.08 4.61
CA ILE A 144 -4.78 -3.24 4.30
C ILE A 144 -5.13 -3.81 2.93
N HIS A 145 -6.42 -3.93 2.62
CA HIS A 145 -6.86 -4.46 1.34
C HIS A 145 -6.40 -3.62 0.15
N LEU A 146 -6.54 -2.29 0.24
CA LEU A 146 -6.11 -1.38 -0.81
C LEU A 146 -4.59 -1.34 -0.97
N ALA A 147 -3.84 -1.34 0.15
CA ALA A 147 -2.39 -1.39 0.13
C ALA A 147 -1.87 -2.64 -0.60
N ASN A 148 -2.49 -3.80 -0.36
CA ASN A 148 -2.11 -5.04 -1.03
C ASN A 148 -2.57 -5.08 -2.50
N LYS A 149 -3.78 -4.59 -2.81
CA LYS A 149 -4.35 -4.68 -4.15
C LYS A 149 -3.76 -3.67 -5.14
N PHE A 150 -3.36 -2.50 -4.64
CA PHE A 150 -2.83 -1.40 -5.45
C PHE A 150 -1.54 -0.82 -4.83
N PRO A 151 -0.48 -1.63 -4.69
CA PRO A 151 0.75 -1.23 -3.99
C PRO A 151 1.44 0.00 -4.59
N ASP A 152 1.26 0.26 -5.89
CA ASP A 152 1.87 1.41 -6.58
C ASP A 152 1.03 2.69 -6.48
N ARG A 153 -0.20 2.63 -5.96
CA ARG A 153 -1.10 3.79 -5.85
C ARG A 153 -0.99 4.52 -4.51
N PHE A 154 -0.42 3.87 -3.50
CA PHE A 154 -0.38 4.38 -2.13
C PHE A 154 1.05 4.39 -1.62
N SER A 155 1.38 5.37 -0.79
CA SER A 155 2.75 5.62 -0.35
C SER A 155 2.97 5.38 1.13
N GLY A 156 1.93 4.97 1.86
CA GLY A 156 2.03 4.63 3.28
C GLY A 156 0.73 4.03 3.81
N LEU A 157 0.82 3.37 4.97
CA LEU A 157 -0.30 2.74 5.65
C LEU A 157 -0.26 3.03 7.16
N VAL A 158 -1.30 3.67 7.69
CA VAL A 158 -1.58 3.76 9.13
C VAL A 158 -2.65 2.75 9.51
N LEU A 159 -2.39 1.97 10.55
CA LEU A 159 -3.35 1.11 11.21
C LEU A 159 -3.53 1.59 12.65
N GLU A 160 -4.68 2.19 12.95
CA GLU A 160 -5.03 2.64 14.31
C GLU A 160 -6.03 1.67 14.94
N SER A 161 -5.75 1.22 16.17
CA SER A 161 -6.66 0.36 16.93
C SER A 161 -7.15 -0.85 16.12
N SER A 162 -6.24 -1.41 15.32
CA SER A 162 -6.51 -2.40 14.27
C SER A 162 -6.63 -3.83 14.81
N PHE A 163 -7.25 -4.70 14.01
CA PHE A 163 -7.37 -6.13 14.30
C PHE A 163 -7.22 -6.92 12.99
N HIS A 164 -6.90 -8.22 13.04
CA HIS A 164 -6.82 -9.06 11.84
C HIS A 164 -7.91 -10.11 11.74
N ALA A 165 -8.61 -10.41 12.83
CA ALA A 165 -9.65 -11.41 12.88
C ALA A 165 -10.88 -10.89 13.64
N ILE A 166 -11.92 -10.52 12.89
CA ILE A 166 -13.16 -9.98 13.46
C ILE A 166 -13.82 -10.98 14.42
N LEU A 167 -13.74 -12.28 14.10
CA LEU A 167 -14.29 -13.35 14.94
C LEU A 167 -13.54 -13.51 16.27
N GLN A 168 -12.34 -12.94 16.37
CA GLN A 168 -11.54 -13.00 17.59
C GLN A 168 -11.77 -11.83 18.54
N LEU A 169 -12.56 -10.83 18.13
CA LEU A 169 -12.91 -9.69 18.97
C LEU A 169 -13.74 -10.16 20.19
N PRO A 170 -13.49 -9.63 21.41
CA PRO A 170 -14.17 -10.07 22.63
C PRO A 170 -15.70 -10.00 22.56
N SER A 171 -16.25 -8.92 21.98
CA SER A 171 -17.69 -8.72 21.83
C SER A 171 -18.32 -9.76 20.90
N VAL A 172 -17.67 -10.07 19.77
CA VAL A 172 -18.13 -11.06 18.79
C VAL A 172 -18.09 -12.47 19.39
N LYS A 173 -17.00 -12.82 20.09
CA LYS A 173 -16.90 -14.09 20.83
C LYS A 173 -18.00 -14.22 21.87
N THR A 174 -18.21 -13.19 22.68
CA THR A 174 -19.24 -13.17 23.73
C THR A 174 -20.62 -13.39 23.16
N LEU A 175 -20.99 -12.63 22.12
CA LEU A 175 -22.28 -12.77 21.45
C LEU A 175 -22.48 -14.17 20.88
N ALA A 176 -21.46 -14.74 20.21
CA ALA A 176 -21.56 -16.07 19.66
C ALA A 176 -21.71 -17.16 20.74
N MET A 177 -21.05 -17.00 21.90
CA MET A 177 -21.21 -17.91 23.03
C MET A 177 -22.61 -17.88 23.64
N MET A 178 -23.35 -16.78 23.48
CA MET A 178 -24.75 -16.69 23.92
C MET A 178 -25.75 -17.40 22.99
N LEU A 179 -25.33 -17.75 21.76
CA LEU A 179 -26.18 -18.44 20.79
C LEU A 179 -26.02 -19.97 20.89
N PRO A 180 -27.10 -20.76 20.86
CA PRO A 180 -27.01 -22.22 20.84
C PRO A 180 -26.16 -22.71 19.65
N GLY A 181 -25.03 -23.39 19.93
CA GLY A 181 -24.09 -23.86 18.91
C GLY A 181 -23.18 -22.78 18.30
N GLY A 182 -23.25 -21.53 18.76
CA GLY A 182 -22.53 -20.41 18.16
C GLY A 182 -21.00 -20.51 18.24
N ALA A 183 -20.45 -21.11 19.29
CA ALA A 183 -19.01 -21.37 19.39
C ALA A 183 -18.51 -22.35 18.30
N GLY A 184 -19.28 -23.40 18.00
CA GLY A 184 -18.97 -24.34 16.92
C GLY A 184 -19.10 -23.68 15.55
N MET A 185 -20.12 -22.84 15.37
CA MET A 185 -20.33 -22.08 14.14
C MET A 185 -19.18 -21.10 13.87
N LEU A 186 -18.69 -20.37 14.88
CA LEU A 186 -17.55 -19.46 14.73
C LEU A 186 -16.31 -20.16 14.18
N ASN A 187 -15.99 -21.35 14.70
CA ASN A 187 -14.82 -22.12 14.27
C ASN A 187 -14.90 -22.62 12.83
N MET A 188 -16.10 -22.63 12.23
CA MET A 188 -16.32 -23.05 10.84
C MET A 188 -16.32 -21.87 9.85
N LEU A 189 -16.38 -20.62 10.33
CA LEU A 189 -16.43 -19.46 9.46
C LEU A 189 -15.01 -19.11 9.00
N PRO A 190 -14.79 -18.96 7.68
CA PRO A 190 -13.51 -18.49 7.18
C PRO A 190 -13.34 -17.03 7.60
N GLU A 191 -12.10 -16.63 7.87
CA GLU A 191 -11.82 -15.22 8.11
C GLU A 191 -12.09 -14.41 6.84
N ILE A 192 -12.91 -13.37 6.95
CA ILE A 192 -13.44 -12.66 5.78
C ILE A 192 -12.44 -11.68 5.17
N PHE A 193 -11.55 -11.10 5.97
CA PHE A 193 -10.64 -10.06 5.49
C PHE A 193 -9.27 -10.59 5.08
N HIS A 194 -8.84 -11.75 5.59
CA HIS A 194 -7.51 -12.33 5.30
C HIS A 194 -6.36 -11.31 5.49
N SER A 195 -6.44 -10.47 6.53
CA SER A 195 -5.57 -9.31 6.68
C SER A 195 -4.11 -9.66 6.96
N LEU A 196 -3.84 -10.76 7.68
CA LEU A 196 -2.48 -11.30 7.85
C LEU A 196 -1.87 -11.74 6.50
N ASP A 197 -2.67 -12.38 5.65
CA ASP A 197 -2.22 -12.80 4.33
C ASP A 197 -1.96 -11.63 3.39
N LYS A 198 -2.71 -10.54 3.52
CA LYS A 198 -2.49 -9.34 2.70
C LYS A 198 -1.27 -8.53 3.17
N ILE A 199 -1.15 -8.33 4.48
CA ILE A 199 -0.11 -7.44 5.03
C ILE A 199 1.31 -8.01 4.85
N LYS A 200 1.47 -9.33 4.77
CA LYS A 200 2.76 -10.00 4.50
C LYS A 200 3.34 -9.69 3.12
N HIS A 201 2.52 -9.25 2.17
CA HIS A 201 2.98 -8.92 0.81
C HIS A 201 3.48 -7.47 0.69
N LEU A 202 3.32 -6.66 1.74
CA LEU A 202 3.84 -5.29 1.76
C LEU A 202 5.33 -5.34 2.11
N GLN A 203 6.21 -5.07 1.14
CA GLN A 203 7.66 -5.19 1.33
C GLN A 203 8.39 -3.87 1.64
N SER A 204 7.93 -2.74 1.10
CA SER A 204 8.70 -1.48 1.17
C SER A 204 7.86 -0.25 1.48
N MET A 205 6.54 -0.36 1.39
CA MET A 205 5.64 0.74 1.76
C MET A 205 5.80 1.05 3.25
N PRO A 206 5.99 2.32 3.65
CA PRO A 206 5.97 2.73 5.05
C PRO A 206 4.69 2.29 5.77
N VAL A 207 4.82 1.59 6.90
CA VAL A 207 3.68 1.12 7.73
C VAL A 207 3.82 1.62 9.16
N MET A 208 2.77 2.23 9.70
CA MET A 208 2.67 2.59 11.11
C MET A 208 1.47 1.87 11.74
N VAL A 209 1.73 1.11 12.80
CA VAL A 209 0.68 0.58 13.68
C VAL A 209 0.65 1.46 14.93
N ILE A 210 -0.51 2.01 15.28
CA ILE A 210 -0.72 2.81 16.49
C ILE A 210 -1.81 2.13 17.33
N HIS A 211 -1.52 1.81 18.59
CA HIS A 211 -2.46 1.04 19.41
C HIS A 211 -2.36 1.39 20.89
N GLY A 212 -3.50 1.45 21.57
CA GLY A 212 -3.56 1.62 23.03
C GLY A 212 -3.29 0.31 23.77
N THR A 213 -2.57 0.34 24.90
CA THR A 213 -2.26 -0.90 25.63
C THR A 213 -3.46 -1.53 26.32
N ASP A 214 -4.51 -0.75 26.56
CA ASP A 214 -5.69 -1.12 27.34
C ASP A 214 -6.93 -1.20 26.41
N ASP A 215 -6.70 -1.51 25.13
CA ASP A 215 -7.77 -1.64 24.13
C ASP A 215 -8.57 -2.93 24.36
N GLU A 216 -9.72 -2.81 25.02
CA GLU A 216 -10.64 -3.92 25.30
C GLU A 216 -11.55 -4.28 24.11
N ILE A 217 -11.61 -3.44 23.08
CA ILE A 217 -12.46 -3.65 21.89
C ILE A 217 -11.70 -4.46 20.84
N ALA A 218 -10.50 -3.99 20.48
CA ALA A 218 -9.57 -4.64 19.58
C ALA A 218 -8.27 -4.90 20.35
N PRO A 219 -8.11 -6.09 20.97
CA PRO A 219 -6.96 -6.39 21.80
C PRO A 219 -5.63 -6.13 21.09
N LEU A 220 -4.70 -5.50 21.82
CA LEU A 220 -3.35 -5.12 21.36
C LEU A 220 -2.61 -6.27 20.65
N GLU A 221 -2.85 -7.50 21.09
CA GLU A 221 -2.26 -8.74 20.58
C GLU A 221 -2.54 -8.90 19.08
N GLN A 222 -3.75 -8.58 18.60
CA GLN A 222 -4.05 -8.65 17.18
C GLN A 222 -3.25 -7.62 16.36
N ALA A 223 -3.01 -6.43 16.90
CA ALA A 223 -2.18 -5.42 16.24
C ALA A 223 -0.69 -5.80 16.25
N LYS A 224 -0.21 -6.46 17.33
CA LYS A 224 1.13 -7.07 17.38
C LYS A 224 1.29 -8.13 16.29
N GLU A 225 0.31 -9.00 16.10
CA GLU A 225 0.34 -10.04 15.07
C GLU A 225 0.35 -9.44 13.65
N LEU A 226 -0.45 -8.40 13.39
CA LEU A 226 -0.40 -7.63 12.13
C LEU A 226 1.00 -7.04 11.89
N PHE A 227 1.56 -6.37 12.90
CA PHE A 227 2.88 -5.76 12.80
C PHE A 227 3.98 -6.80 12.55
N GLN A 228 3.91 -7.96 13.21
CA GLN A 228 4.85 -9.06 13.02
C GLN A 228 4.74 -9.66 11.61
N ALA A 229 3.52 -9.90 11.14
CA ALA A 229 3.26 -10.47 9.81
C ALA A 229 3.64 -9.53 8.66
N CYS A 230 3.64 -8.21 8.87
CA CYS A 230 4.01 -7.24 7.86
C CYS A 230 5.48 -7.40 7.44
N SER A 231 5.75 -7.63 6.16
CA SER A 231 7.11 -7.80 5.63
C SER A 231 7.79 -6.47 5.27
N SER A 232 7.17 -5.33 5.59
CA SER A 232 7.73 -4.04 5.20
C SER A 232 9.03 -3.78 5.93
N THR A 233 10.06 -3.41 5.19
CA THR A 233 11.35 -2.99 5.75
C THR A 233 11.25 -1.65 6.49
N ASN A 234 10.22 -0.85 6.20
CA ASN A 234 9.91 0.39 6.91
C ASN A 234 8.58 0.26 7.65
N LYS A 235 8.57 -0.53 8.74
CA LYS A 235 7.43 -0.65 9.64
C LYS A 235 7.76 -0.14 11.04
N LYS A 236 6.81 0.57 11.66
CA LYS A 236 6.91 1.09 13.03
C LYS A 236 5.66 0.73 13.83
N PHE A 237 5.83 0.53 15.13
CA PHE A 237 4.74 0.24 16.06
C PHE A 237 4.80 1.21 17.24
N GLN A 238 3.81 2.11 17.30
CA GLN A 238 3.58 3.01 18.41
C GLN A 238 2.53 2.43 19.37
N GLN A 239 3.00 1.88 20.50
CA GLN A 239 2.13 1.55 21.62
C GLN A 239 1.90 2.79 22.49
N LEU A 240 0.67 3.00 22.94
CA LEU A 240 0.26 4.13 23.77
C LEU A 240 -0.19 3.61 25.14
N PRO A 241 0.66 3.71 26.19
CA PRO A 241 0.39 3.13 27.50
C PRO A 241 -0.87 3.70 28.16
N ASN A 242 -1.65 2.85 28.80
CA ASN A 242 -2.87 3.21 29.53
C ASN A 242 -3.94 3.89 28.67
N ALA A 243 -3.96 3.63 27.36
CA ALA A 243 -4.98 4.11 26.44
C ALA A 243 -5.82 2.94 25.93
N GLY A 244 -7.14 3.13 25.84
CA GLY A 244 -8.09 2.19 25.27
C GLY A 244 -8.50 2.58 23.85
N HIS A 245 -9.48 1.90 23.26
CA HIS A 245 -9.81 2.00 21.83
C HIS A 245 -10.11 3.42 21.29
N ASN A 246 -10.65 4.31 22.13
CA ASN A 246 -11.21 5.59 21.69
C ASN A 246 -10.52 6.82 22.31
N ASP A 247 -9.47 6.63 23.11
CA ASP A 247 -8.84 7.74 23.86
C ASP A 247 -7.34 7.92 23.59
N LEU A 248 -6.82 7.31 22.51
CA LEU A 248 -5.43 7.44 22.05
C LEU A 248 -4.98 8.90 21.96
N VAL A 249 -5.73 9.72 21.21
CA VAL A 249 -5.42 11.14 21.02
C VAL A 249 -5.64 11.93 22.31
N HIS A 250 -6.69 11.63 23.06
CA HIS A 250 -6.99 12.33 24.31
C HIS A 250 -5.87 12.17 25.34
N ARG A 251 -5.31 10.96 25.47
CA ARG A 251 -4.25 10.66 26.43
C ARG A 251 -2.85 10.99 25.91
N HIS A 252 -2.61 10.81 24.61
CA HIS A 252 -1.26 10.83 24.02
C HIS A 252 -1.14 11.72 22.77
N ARG A 253 -1.88 12.83 22.71
CA ARG A 253 -1.93 13.75 21.55
C ARG A 253 -0.56 13.99 20.90
N THR A 254 0.43 14.41 21.68
CA THR A 254 1.77 14.75 21.18
C THR A 254 2.46 13.53 20.55
N THR A 255 2.47 12.40 21.23
CA THR A 255 3.11 11.16 20.75
C THR A 255 2.39 10.61 19.52
N TYR A 256 1.05 10.66 19.52
CA TYR A 256 0.21 10.22 18.41
C TYR A 256 0.52 10.98 17.12
N TYR A 257 0.47 12.33 17.15
CA TYR A 257 0.75 13.13 15.96
C TYR A 257 2.24 13.11 15.56
N ALA A 258 3.17 12.93 16.51
CA ALA A 258 4.57 12.72 16.18
C ALA A 258 4.78 11.41 15.39
N ALA A 259 4.07 10.33 15.73
CA ALA A 259 4.12 9.08 14.97
C ALA A 259 3.56 9.26 13.55
N LEU A 260 2.44 9.98 13.39
CA LEU A 260 1.89 10.30 12.06
C LEU A 260 2.85 11.14 11.23
N GLU A 261 3.45 12.17 11.81
CA GLU A 261 4.45 13.01 11.14
C GLU A 261 5.66 12.19 10.64
N ILE A 262 6.12 11.20 11.40
CA ILE A 262 7.19 10.29 10.98
C ILE A 262 6.74 9.48 9.75
N LEU A 263 5.55 8.88 9.80
CA LEU A 263 5.03 8.09 8.68
C LEU A 263 4.86 8.96 7.42
N LEU A 264 4.31 10.17 7.56
CA LEU A 264 4.07 11.04 6.40
C LEU A 264 5.38 11.44 5.72
N LYS A 265 6.43 11.75 6.49
CA LYS A 265 7.77 11.99 5.95
C LYS A 265 8.32 10.78 5.20
N ASP A 266 8.15 9.59 5.78
CA ASP A 266 8.57 8.35 5.14
C ASP A 266 7.79 8.11 3.84
N ALA A 267 6.49 8.40 3.83
CA ALA A 267 5.62 8.24 2.66
C ALA A 267 5.96 9.24 1.54
N ILE A 268 6.23 10.50 1.87
CA ILE A 268 6.70 11.51 0.91
C ILE A 268 8.04 11.10 0.30
N THR A 269 8.96 10.63 1.15
CA THR A 269 10.26 10.13 0.72
C THR A 269 10.14 8.91 -0.18
N PHE A 270 9.26 7.97 0.16
CA PHE A 270 8.98 6.77 -0.62
C PHE A 270 8.38 7.12 -1.99
N ALA A 271 7.41 8.03 -2.04
CA ALA A 271 6.79 8.49 -3.28
C ALA A 271 7.78 9.21 -4.20
N SER A 272 8.66 10.04 -3.62
CA SER A 272 9.73 10.70 -4.37
C SER A 272 10.74 9.72 -4.94
N ALA A 273 10.99 8.58 -4.28
CA ALA A 273 11.86 7.54 -4.84
C ALA A 273 11.20 6.89 -6.07
N SER A 274 9.91 6.56 -5.99
CA SER A 274 9.15 6.00 -7.11
C SER A 274 9.08 6.94 -8.32
N SER A 275 8.97 8.26 -8.12
CA SER A 275 8.96 9.22 -9.22
C SER A 275 10.31 9.31 -9.94
N VAL A 276 11.42 9.15 -9.24
CA VAL A 276 12.76 9.11 -9.86
C VAL A 276 12.93 7.87 -10.75
N VAL A 277 12.33 6.73 -10.39
CA VAL A 277 12.34 5.54 -11.27
C VAL A 277 11.63 5.83 -12.59
N GLN A 278 10.49 6.53 -12.54
CA GLN A 278 9.76 6.95 -13.73
C GLN A 278 10.56 7.99 -14.55
N GLU A 279 11.24 8.92 -13.88
CA GLU A 279 12.14 9.87 -14.53
C GLU A 279 13.29 9.15 -15.25
N CYS A 280 13.93 8.17 -14.62
CA CYS A 280 14.99 7.37 -15.22
C CYS A 280 14.50 6.65 -16.49
N ASN A 281 13.27 6.13 -16.51
CA ASN A 281 12.70 5.54 -17.72
C ASN A 281 12.54 6.59 -18.84
N ALA A 282 12.00 7.78 -18.54
CA ALA A 282 11.85 8.85 -19.52
C ALA A 282 13.20 9.32 -20.07
N LEU A 283 14.21 9.46 -19.20
CA LEU A 283 15.58 9.81 -19.58
C LEU A 283 16.19 8.75 -20.50
N LEU A 284 16.00 7.46 -20.18
CA LEU A 284 16.47 6.35 -21.01
C LEU A 284 15.84 6.40 -22.42
N LEU A 285 14.52 6.59 -22.50
CA LEU A 285 13.80 6.73 -23.77
C LEU A 285 14.26 7.94 -24.59
N SER A 286 14.61 9.04 -23.91
CA SER A 286 15.18 10.25 -24.54
C SER A 286 16.69 10.17 -24.82
N LYS A 287 17.31 9.00 -24.60
CA LYS A 287 18.75 8.74 -24.80
C LYS A 287 19.69 9.59 -23.94
N GLN A 288 19.21 10.07 -22.79
CA GLN A 288 20.01 10.83 -21.82
C GLN A 288 20.72 9.89 -20.83
N TYR A 289 21.63 9.06 -21.33
CA TYR A 289 22.19 7.93 -20.58
C TYR A 289 23.02 8.33 -19.35
N ASP A 290 23.75 9.45 -19.42
CA ASP A 290 24.51 9.97 -18.27
C ASP A 290 23.60 10.26 -17.06
N ALA A 291 22.47 10.92 -17.33
CA ALA A 291 21.50 11.26 -16.30
C ALA A 291 20.85 10.01 -15.68
N VAL A 292 20.56 8.99 -16.49
CA VAL A 292 20.05 7.69 -16.01
C VAL A 292 21.05 7.03 -15.06
N VAL A 293 22.33 6.97 -15.43
CA VAL A 293 23.37 6.34 -14.59
C VAL A 293 23.54 7.12 -13.30
N VAL A 294 23.68 8.45 -13.35
CA VAL A 294 23.89 9.26 -12.14
C VAL A 294 22.71 9.15 -11.17
N LYS A 295 21.48 9.41 -11.64
CA LYS A 295 20.28 9.37 -10.78
C LYS A 295 19.97 7.95 -10.31
N GLY A 296 20.06 6.97 -11.20
CA GLY A 296 19.72 5.60 -10.89
C GLY A 296 20.70 4.97 -9.89
N VAL A 297 22.00 5.23 -10.03
CA VAL A 297 23.01 4.70 -9.09
C VAL A 297 22.86 5.33 -7.71
N ASP A 298 22.59 6.64 -7.63
CA ASP A 298 22.31 7.32 -6.36
C ASP A 298 21.10 6.69 -5.65
N LEU A 299 19.99 6.52 -6.37
CA LEU A 299 18.77 5.96 -5.77
C LEU A 299 18.91 4.48 -5.37
N LEU A 300 19.71 3.69 -6.11
CA LEU A 300 20.04 2.29 -5.80
C LEU A 300 20.89 2.13 -4.51
N GLN A 301 21.39 3.21 -3.93
CA GLN A 301 22.04 3.20 -2.60
C GLN A 301 21.04 3.39 -1.46
N SER A 302 19.78 3.70 -1.77
CA SER A 302 18.74 3.92 -0.78
C SER A 302 17.88 2.68 -0.54
N ASP A 303 17.40 2.50 0.68
CA ASP A 303 16.46 1.43 1.06
C ASP A 303 15.00 1.80 0.76
N ARG A 304 14.78 2.79 -0.11
CA ARG A 304 13.47 3.45 -0.33
C ARG A 304 12.64 2.83 -1.45
N LEU A 305 13.23 1.92 -2.23
CA LEU A 305 12.60 1.33 -3.40
C LEU A 305 12.01 -0.04 -3.09
N SER A 306 10.82 -0.30 -3.64
CA SER A 306 10.29 -1.65 -3.74
C SER A 306 11.24 -2.57 -4.50
N GLU A 307 11.18 -3.88 -4.23
CA GLU A 307 11.99 -4.88 -4.94
C GLU A 307 11.80 -4.77 -6.47
N ALA A 308 10.55 -4.63 -6.93
CA ALA A 308 10.22 -4.42 -8.33
C ALA A 308 10.85 -3.12 -8.89
N SER A 309 10.78 -2.02 -8.15
CA SER A 309 11.39 -0.74 -8.54
C SER A 309 12.92 -0.81 -8.59
N GLN A 310 13.55 -1.57 -7.68
CA GLN A 310 14.99 -1.84 -7.73
C GLN A 310 15.36 -2.62 -8.99
N CYS A 311 14.61 -3.66 -9.34
CA CYS A 311 14.84 -4.45 -10.55
C CYS A 311 14.75 -3.59 -11.82
N LEU A 312 13.68 -2.79 -11.95
CA LEU A 312 13.53 -1.86 -13.08
C LEU A 312 14.70 -0.88 -13.17
N LEU A 313 15.09 -0.28 -12.05
CA LEU A 313 16.17 0.69 -12.04
C LEU A 313 17.53 0.08 -12.37
N LEU A 314 17.81 -1.14 -11.87
CA LEU A 314 19.00 -1.91 -12.25
C LEU A 314 19.03 -2.20 -13.75
N GLU A 315 17.89 -2.57 -14.35
CA GLU A 315 17.78 -2.76 -15.80
C GLU A 315 18.05 -1.44 -16.54
N TYR A 316 17.45 -0.32 -16.13
CA TYR A 316 17.64 0.97 -16.77
C TYR A 316 19.10 1.45 -16.71
N VAL A 317 19.74 1.32 -15.55
CA VAL A 317 21.16 1.68 -15.37
C VAL A 317 22.06 0.77 -16.21
N ALA A 318 21.76 -0.53 -16.29
CA ALA A 318 22.51 -1.45 -17.14
C ALA A 318 22.36 -1.10 -18.63
N LYS A 319 21.15 -0.82 -19.12
CA LYS A 319 20.91 -0.37 -20.51
C LYS A 319 21.61 0.94 -20.83
N ALA A 320 21.54 1.92 -19.94
CA ALA A 320 22.25 3.19 -20.11
C ALA A 320 23.77 3.00 -20.15
N SER A 321 24.31 2.10 -19.31
CA SER A 321 25.74 1.75 -19.31
C SER A 321 26.17 1.08 -20.61
N TRP A 322 25.31 0.25 -21.21
CA TRP A 322 25.56 -0.35 -22.53
C TRP A 322 25.74 0.72 -23.61
N HIS A 323 24.84 1.70 -23.67
CA HIS A 323 24.94 2.80 -24.63
C HIS A 323 26.14 3.72 -24.41
N LYS A 324 26.71 3.68 -23.20
CA LYS A 324 27.96 4.37 -22.85
C LYS A 324 29.22 3.51 -23.09
N ASP A 325 29.06 2.31 -23.64
CA ASP A 325 30.12 1.32 -23.88
C ASP A 325 30.88 0.88 -22.61
N ASP A 326 30.24 0.95 -21.44
CA ASP A 326 30.81 0.49 -20.16
C ASP A 326 30.31 -0.92 -19.82
N MET A 327 30.93 -1.94 -20.41
CA MET A 327 30.52 -3.34 -20.25
C MET A 327 30.70 -3.86 -18.82
N ASN A 328 31.69 -3.34 -18.08
CA ASN A 328 31.88 -3.71 -16.68
C ASN A 328 30.70 -3.24 -15.81
N ALA A 329 30.21 -2.01 -16.05
CA ALA A 329 29.01 -1.52 -15.41
C ALA A 329 27.77 -2.33 -15.83
N VAL A 330 27.64 -2.71 -17.10
CA VAL A 330 26.56 -3.58 -17.57
C VAL A 330 26.53 -4.88 -16.76
N VAL A 331 27.66 -5.60 -16.71
CA VAL A 331 27.79 -6.87 -15.95
C VAL A 331 27.48 -6.66 -14.46
N LYS A 332 28.00 -5.59 -13.86
CA LYS A 332 27.76 -5.27 -12.44
C LYS A 332 26.27 -5.12 -12.13
N TYR A 333 25.55 -4.30 -12.91
CA TYR A 333 24.15 -3.99 -12.63
C TYR A 333 23.20 -5.11 -13.06
N SER A 334 23.48 -5.80 -14.17
CA SER A 334 22.73 -6.99 -14.57
C SER A 334 22.93 -8.15 -13.57
N THR A 335 24.12 -8.32 -12.98
CA THR A 335 24.33 -9.30 -11.91
C THR A 335 23.55 -8.97 -10.64
N ARG A 336 23.53 -7.70 -10.23
CA ARG A 336 22.68 -7.25 -9.10
C ARG A 336 21.19 -7.45 -9.37
N LEU A 337 20.76 -7.32 -10.63
CA LEU A 337 19.39 -7.60 -11.07
C LEU A 337 19.09 -9.10 -10.99
N LEU A 338 19.95 -9.94 -11.55
CA LEU A 338 19.76 -11.39 -11.59
C LEU A 338 19.87 -12.06 -10.21
N ASN A 339 20.64 -11.48 -9.28
CA ASN A 339 20.62 -11.92 -7.89
C ASN A 339 19.26 -11.70 -7.20
N ARG A 340 18.45 -10.73 -7.67
CA ARG A 340 17.08 -10.48 -7.18
C ARG A 340 16.05 -11.26 -7.97
N GLN A 341 16.19 -11.27 -9.30
CA GLN A 341 15.29 -11.93 -10.23
C GLN A 341 16.09 -12.80 -11.21
N PRO A 342 16.45 -14.05 -10.82
CA PRO A 342 17.32 -14.91 -11.63
C PRO A 342 16.81 -15.20 -13.04
N ASN A 343 15.49 -15.22 -13.21
CA ASN A 343 14.82 -15.51 -14.49
C ASN A 343 14.53 -14.24 -15.31
N HIS A 344 15.19 -13.11 -15.03
CA HIS A 344 14.93 -11.85 -15.74
C HIS A 344 15.52 -11.88 -17.16
N ILE A 345 14.68 -12.10 -18.17
CA ILE A 345 15.08 -12.26 -19.59
C ILE A 345 15.98 -11.11 -20.07
N ASN A 346 15.57 -9.85 -19.89
CA ASN A 346 16.40 -8.71 -20.33
C ASN A 346 17.76 -8.66 -19.60
N GLY A 347 17.81 -9.05 -18.32
CA GLY A 347 19.04 -9.07 -17.54
C GLY A 347 20.02 -10.12 -18.07
N LEU A 348 19.51 -11.33 -18.36
CA LEU A 348 20.29 -12.44 -18.95
C LEU A 348 20.82 -12.05 -20.34
N CYS A 349 19.95 -11.56 -21.23
CA CYS A 349 20.36 -11.14 -22.57
C CYS A 349 21.40 -10.01 -22.54
N LEU A 350 21.19 -9.00 -21.70
CA LEU A 350 22.09 -7.86 -21.59
C LEU A 350 23.45 -8.26 -21.01
N ARG A 351 23.48 -9.12 -19.98
CA ARG A 351 24.73 -9.61 -19.38
C ARG A 351 25.51 -10.50 -20.33
N ALA A 352 24.84 -11.42 -21.01
CA ALA A 352 25.44 -12.27 -22.03
C ALA A 352 26.11 -11.42 -23.13
N LYS A 353 25.41 -10.41 -23.69
CA LYS A 353 26.00 -9.51 -24.69
C LYS A 353 27.23 -8.76 -24.17
N ALA A 354 27.24 -8.37 -22.90
CA ALA A 354 28.39 -7.70 -22.30
C ALA A 354 29.60 -8.64 -22.16
N TYR A 355 29.38 -9.89 -21.72
CA TYR A 355 30.44 -10.89 -21.64
C TYR A 355 31.02 -11.26 -23.02
N ASP A 356 30.18 -11.37 -24.05
CA ASP A 356 30.64 -11.59 -25.43
C ASP A 356 31.56 -10.44 -25.90
N LYS A 357 31.18 -9.18 -25.65
CA LYS A 357 32.05 -8.02 -25.92
C LYS A 357 33.36 -8.04 -25.13
N LEU A 358 33.33 -8.58 -23.91
CA LEU A 358 34.52 -8.72 -23.04
C LEU A 358 35.34 -9.99 -23.36
N GLN A 359 34.89 -10.82 -24.30
CA GLN A 359 35.50 -12.12 -24.65
C GLN A 359 35.55 -13.12 -23.48
N ASP A 360 34.59 -13.03 -22.55
CA ASP A 360 34.41 -13.96 -21.43
C ASP A 360 33.35 -15.01 -21.79
N PHE A 361 33.76 -16.01 -22.57
CA PHE A 361 32.85 -17.03 -23.10
C PHE A 361 32.33 -18.00 -22.04
N GLU A 362 33.06 -18.21 -20.94
CA GLU A 362 32.61 -19.06 -19.84
C GLU A 362 31.39 -18.42 -19.15
N SER A 363 31.49 -17.13 -18.78
CA SER A 363 30.38 -16.41 -18.16
C SER A 363 29.20 -16.22 -19.12
N PHE A 364 29.46 -16.02 -20.42
CA PHE A 364 28.40 -15.99 -21.44
C PHE A 364 27.60 -17.30 -21.48
N TYR A 365 28.30 -18.44 -21.43
CA TYR A 365 27.69 -19.75 -21.52
C TYR A 365 26.74 -20.03 -20.34
N GLU A 366 27.11 -19.62 -19.13
CA GLU A 366 26.24 -19.73 -17.95
C GLU A 366 24.92 -18.96 -18.12
N ASP A 367 24.95 -17.76 -18.70
CA ASP A 367 23.72 -16.98 -18.97
C ASP A 367 22.84 -17.64 -20.05
N VAL A 368 23.45 -18.28 -21.06
CA VAL A 368 22.72 -19.06 -22.08
C VAL A 368 22.02 -20.26 -21.44
N LEU A 369 22.69 -20.98 -20.54
CA LEU A 369 22.11 -22.12 -19.83
C LEU A 369 20.95 -21.68 -18.94
N ALA A 370 21.12 -20.62 -18.15
CA ALA A 370 20.06 -20.09 -17.29
C ALA A 370 18.81 -19.68 -18.09
N LEU A 371 19.00 -19.01 -19.24
CA LEU A 371 17.90 -18.65 -20.13
C LEU A 371 17.28 -19.89 -20.80
N SER A 372 18.08 -20.89 -21.17
CA SER A 372 17.62 -22.15 -21.75
C SER A 372 16.76 -22.94 -20.77
N ASP A 373 17.18 -23.06 -19.51
CA ASP A 373 16.40 -23.71 -18.44
C ASP A 373 15.05 -23.03 -18.25
N HIS A 374 15.04 -21.69 -18.27
CA HIS A 374 13.81 -20.92 -18.17
C HIS A 374 12.84 -21.19 -19.34
N LEU A 375 13.37 -21.28 -20.56
CA LEU A 375 12.58 -21.57 -21.77
C LEU A 375 12.15 -23.04 -21.90
N GLY A 376 12.94 -23.97 -21.34
CA GLY A 376 12.66 -25.41 -21.38
C GLY A 376 11.54 -25.86 -20.43
N GLY A 377 11.21 -25.05 -19.42
CA GLY A 377 10.13 -25.34 -18.48
C GLY A 377 10.44 -26.57 -17.60
N PRO A 378 9.44 -27.40 -17.22
CA PRO A 378 9.62 -28.51 -16.29
C PRO A 378 10.60 -29.60 -16.74
N ALA A 379 10.91 -29.66 -18.05
CA ALA A 379 11.83 -30.62 -18.64
C ALA A 379 13.31 -30.18 -18.55
N GLY A 380 13.58 -28.94 -18.11
CA GLY A 380 14.93 -28.35 -18.08
C GLY A 380 15.46 -27.97 -19.47
N ALA A 381 16.73 -27.55 -19.54
CA ALA A 381 17.38 -27.20 -20.79
C ALA A 381 17.41 -28.38 -21.80
N THR A 382 16.92 -28.11 -23.00
CA THR A 382 16.92 -28.98 -24.19
C THR A 382 17.78 -28.36 -25.30
N LYS A 383 18.06 -29.10 -26.38
CA LYS A 383 18.76 -28.53 -27.54
C LYS A 383 17.95 -27.40 -28.16
N GLU A 384 16.63 -27.57 -28.20
CA GLU A 384 15.67 -26.61 -28.74
C GLU A 384 15.61 -25.35 -27.88
N SER A 385 15.51 -25.47 -26.55
CA SER A 385 15.50 -24.31 -25.65
C SER A 385 16.82 -23.56 -25.66
N THR A 386 17.96 -24.26 -25.79
CA THR A 386 19.28 -23.63 -25.92
C THR A 386 19.40 -22.86 -27.23
N ALA A 387 18.91 -23.42 -28.35
CA ALA A 387 18.85 -22.69 -29.61
C ALA A 387 17.97 -21.44 -29.51
N MET A 388 16.83 -21.54 -28.81
CA MET A 388 15.95 -20.39 -28.55
C MET A 388 16.59 -19.34 -27.64
N ALA A 389 17.35 -19.75 -26.62
CA ALA A 389 18.10 -18.85 -25.74
C ALA A 389 19.17 -18.06 -26.53
N LEU A 390 19.95 -18.76 -27.36
CA LEU A 390 20.93 -18.13 -28.24
C LEU A 390 20.27 -17.16 -29.24
N LEU A 391 19.14 -17.55 -29.82
CA LEU A 391 18.36 -16.69 -30.71
C LEU A 391 17.84 -15.46 -29.97
N ALA A 392 17.29 -15.64 -28.76
CA ALA A 392 16.80 -14.54 -27.93
C ALA A 392 17.94 -13.55 -27.62
N ILE A 393 19.11 -14.03 -27.19
CA ILE A 393 20.28 -13.19 -26.96
C ILE A 393 20.68 -12.46 -28.25
N HIS A 394 20.79 -13.17 -29.38
CA HIS A 394 21.21 -12.57 -30.64
C HIS A 394 20.24 -11.46 -31.09
N CYS A 395 18.94 -11.76 -31.11
CA CYS A 395 17.87 -10.86 -31.55
C CYS A 395 17.54 -9.76 -30.53
N TRP A 396 17.98 -9.87 -29.28
CA TRP A 396 17.69 -8.88 -28.26
C TRP A 396 18.35 -7.53 -28.58
N THR A 397 17.56 -6.46 -28.55
CA THR A 397 18.00 -5.09 -28.79
C THR A 397 17.88 -4.29 -27.49
N VAL A 398 18.95 -3.55 -27.16
CA VAL A 398 19.05 -2.71 -25.95
C VAL A 398 18.13 -1.50 -26.05
#